data_AF-A0A5J4UTU0-F1
#
_entry.id   AF-A0A5J4UTU0-F1
#
_cell.length_a   1.000
_cell.length_b   1.000
_cell.length_c   1.000
_cell.angle_alpha   90.00
_cell.angle_beta   90.00
_cell.angle_gamma   90.00
#
_symmetry.space_group_name_H-M   'P 1'
#
loop_
_entity.id
_entity.type
_entity.pdbx_description
1 polymer ?
#
loop_
_entity_poly.entity_id
_entity_poly.type
_entity_poly.pdbx_seq_one_letter_code
_entity_poly.pdbx_strand_id
1 'polypeptide(L)'
;MLECDGINKIFALFQQTEDEYKKNQAAVCIGRLFKSREIENRQMRSEIIAHLKTMINDPDEWNKNQSRFSLKFLAQNAVNRAEIEADGFVIPEQNAD
;
A
#
# COMPACT_ATOMS: atom_id res chain seq x y z
N MET A 1 23.15 3.69 -15.66
CA MET A 1 21.85 3.03 -15.89
C MET A 1 20.81 4.14 -15.97
N LEU A 2 20.00 4.21 -17.02
CA LEU A 2 18.87 5.15 -17.05
C LEU A 2 17.75 4.57 -16.18
N GLU A 3 17.29 5.34 -15.20
CA GLU A 3 16.13 4.95 -14.38
C GLU A 3 14.85 5.13 -15.21
N CYS A 4 13.98 4.12 -15.18
CA CYS A 4 12.76 4.11 -16.00
C CYS A 4 11.57 4.87 -15.39
N ASP A 5 11.79 5.59 -14.27
CA ASP A 5 10.76 6.29 -13.50
C ASP A 5 9.57 5.39 -13.09
N GLY A 6 9.86 4.12 -12.81
CA GLY A 6 8.84 3.07 -12.66
C GLY A 6 7.88 3.32 -11.50
N ILE A 7 8.38 3.85 -10.38
CA ILE A 7 7.55 4.13 -9.20
C ILE A 7 6.49 5.18 -9.52
N ASN A 8 6.89 6.30 -10.15
CA ASN A 8 5.95 7.36 -10.50
C ASN A 8 4.94 6.89 -11.56
N LYS A 9 5.34 6.01 -12.48
CA LYS A 9 4.40 5.39 -13.45
C LYS A 9 3.37 4.49 -12.77
N ILE A 10 3.78 3.68 -11.79
CA ILE A 10 2.84 2.84 -11.01
C ILE A 10 1.89 3.73 -10.20
N PHE A 11 2.40 4.82 -9.61
CA PHE A 11 1.58 5.75 -8.85
C PHE A 11 0.60 6.53 -9.75
N ALA A 12 1.04 6.98 -10.93
CA ALA A 12 0.15 7.60 -11.91
C ALA A 12 -0.96 6.63 -12.36
N LEU A 13 -0.64 5.35 -12.59
CA LEU A 13 -1.63 4.32 -12.87
C LEU A 13 -2.65 4.19 -11.73
N PHE A 14 -2.17 4.14 -10.47
CA PHE A 14 -3.03 4.09 -9.29
C PHE A 14 -4.02 5.27 -9.23
N GLN A 15 -3.56 6.48 -9.55
CA GLN A 15 -4.38 7.69 -9.50
C GLN A 15 -5.40 7.78 -10.65
N GLN A 16 -5.03 7.32 -11.85
CA GLN A 16 -5.80 7.56 -13.07
C GLN A 16 -6.72 6.41 -13.46
N THR A 17 -6.47 5.19 -12.97
CA THR A 17 -7.25 4.04 -13.39
C THR A 17 -8.62 3.97 -12.70
N GLU A 18 -9.66 3.68 -13.48
CA GLU A 18 -11.00 3.35 -12.98
C GLU A 18 -11.18 1.83 -12.73
N ASP A 19 -10.20 1.03 -13.14
CA ASP A 19 -10.20 -0.42 -12.98
C ASP A 19 -9.69 -0.77 -11.57
N GLU A 20 -10.60 -1.24 -10.73
CA GLU A 20 -10.34 -1.57 -9.33
C GLU A 20 -9.21 -2.60 -9.18
N TYR A 21 -9.17 -3.62 -10.05
CA TYR A 21 -8.10 -4.61 -10.03
C TYR A 21 -6.74 -3.94 -10.30
N LYS A 22 -6.63 -3.10 -11.34
CA LYS A 22 -5.38 -2.38 -11.62
C LYS A 22 -4.98 -1.45 -10.46
N LYS A 23 -5.95 -0.78 -9.84
CA LYS A 23 -5.72 0.11 -8.70
C LYS A 23 -5.17 -0.64 -7.49
N ASN A 24 -5.80 -1.78 -7.15
CA ASN A 24 -5.37 -2.66 -6.06
C ASN A 24 -3.95 -3.21 -6.33
N GLN A 25 -3.67 -3.67 -7.56
CA GLN A 25 -2.34 -4.15 -7.93
C GLN A 25 -1.28 -3.04 -7.80
N ALA A 26 -1.58 -1.82 -8.26
CA ALA A 26 -0.64 -0.70 -8.18
C ALA A 26 -0.30 -0.33 -6.73
N ALA A 27 -1.31 -0.29 -5.84
CA ALA A 27 -1.11 -0.02 -4.42
C ALA A 27 -0.27 -1.10 -3.72
N VAL A 28 -0.57 -2.39 -3.97
CA VAL A 28 0.21 -3.52 -3.45
C VAL A 28 1.64 -3.48 -3.97
N CYS A 29 1.86 -3.17 -5.26
CA CYS A 29 3.19 -3.03 -5.83
C CYS A 29 4.01 -1.95 -5.11
N ILE A 30 3.44 -0.75 -4.91
CA ILE A 30 4.14 0.33 -4.20
C ILE A 30 4.43 -0.08 -2.74
N GLY A 31 3.44 -0.64 -2.04
CA GLY A 31 3.62 -1.11 -0.66
C GLY A 31 4.78 -2.11 -0.51
N ARG A 32 4.93 -3.03 -1.47
CA ARG A 32 6.05 -4.00 -1.49
C ARG A 32 7.38 -3.37 -1.87
N LEU A 33 7.42 -2.47 -2.86
CA LEU A 33 8.64 -1.78 -3.30
C LEU A 33 9.26 -0.94 -2.17
N PHE A 34 8.43 -0.40 -1.29
CA PHE A 34 8.83 0.39 -0.12
C PHE A 34 8.87 -0.43 1.18
N LYS A 35 9.00 -1.76 1.09
CA LYS A 35 9.23 -2.60 2.27
C LYS A 35 10.40 -2.06 3.09
N SER A 36 10.13 -1.78 4.38
CA SER A 36 11.11 -1.23 5.33
C SER A 36 11.72 0.13 4.96
N ARG A 37 11.21 0.81 3.91
CA ARG A 37 11.70 2.09 3.41
C ARG A 37 10.61 3.15 3.54
N GLU A 38 10.99 4.39 3.80
CA GLU A 38 10.04 5.49 3.81
C GLU A 38 9.54 5.76 2.38
N ILE A 39 8.23 5.99 2.22
CA ILE A 39 7.71 6.65 1.02
C ILE A 39 7.87 8.16 1.25
N GLU A 40 8.97 8.75 0.76
CA GLU A 40 9.30 10.16 1.01
C GLU A 40 8.26 11.13 0.41
N ASN A 41 7.67 10.77 -0.73
CA ASN A 41 6.57 11.53 -1.30
C ASN A 41 5.32 11.37 -0.41
N ARG A 42 5.02 12.42 0.35
CA ARG A 42 3.90 12.44 1.30
C ARG A 42 2.55 12.14 0.65
N GLN A 43 2.28 12.67 -0.55
CA GLN A 43 1.02 12.40 -1.24
C GLN A 43 0.89 10.92 -1.60
N MET A 44 1.95 10.33 -2.17
CA MET A 44 1.98 8.90 -2.48
C MET A 44 1.81 8.07 -1.21
N ARG A 45 2.49 8.41 -0.13
CA ARG A 45 2.39 7.70 1.14
C ARG A 45 0.95 7.71 1.67
N SER A 46 0.32 8.87 1.72
CA SER A 46 -1.06 9.01 2.21
C SER A 46 -2.07 8.28 1.35
N GLU A 47 -2.00 8.44 0.03
CA GLU A 47 -2.95 7.80 -0.88
C GLU A 47 -2.81 6.27 -0.90
N ILE A 48 -1.58 5.75 -0.90
CA ILE A 48 -1.34 4.31 -0.89
C ILE A 48 -1.72 3.68 0.45
N ILE A 49 -1.36 4.30 1.59
CA ILE A 49 -1.75 3.79 2.90
C ILE A 49 -3.27 3.81 3.06
N ALA A 50 -3.95 4.90 2.67
CA ALA A 50 -5.40 5.00 2.76
C ALA A 50 -6.10 3.92 1.93
N HIS A 51 -5.64 3.68 0.70
CA HIS A 51 -6.22 2.63 -0.15
C HIS A 51 -5.94 1.21 0.37
N LEU A 52 -4.73 0.94 0.86
CA LEU A 52 -4.44 -0.36 1.46
C LEU A 52 -5.28 -0.62 2.72
N LYS A 53 -5.60 0.42 3.52
CA LYS A 53 -6.50 0.29 4.67
C LYS A 53 -7.92 -0.12 4.26
N THR A 54 -8.47 0.43 3.18
CA THR A 54 -9.82 0.05 2.72
C THR A 54 -9.87 -1.40 2.22
N MET A 55 -8.81 -1.85 1.55
CA MET A 55 -8.68 -3.22 1.04
C MET A 55 -8.64 -4.31 2.13
N ILE A 56 -8.52 -3.98 3.41
CA ILE A 56 -8.57 -4.97 4.50
C ILE A 56 -9.95 -5.60 4.66
N ASN A 57 -10.99 -4.95 4.15
CA ASN A 57 -12.36 -5.47 4.13
C ASN A 57 -12.80 -5.93 2.73
N ASP A 58 -11.86 -6.10 1.81
CA ASP A 58 -12.16 -6.54 0.43
C ASP A 58 -12.84 -7.93 0.45
N PRO A 59 -13.92 -8.14 -0.33
CA PRO A 59 -14.56 -9.46 -0.45
C PRO A 59 -13.65 -10.52 -1.08
N ASP A 60 -12.68 -10.11 -1.89
CA ASP A 60 -11.64 -10.99 -2.43
C ASP A 60 -10.54 -11.23 -1.40
N GLU A 61 -10.40 -12.49 -0.98
CA GLU A 61 -9.42 -12.90 0.04
C GLU A 61 -7.98 -12.64 -0.39
N TRP A 62 -7.69 -12.68 -1.69
CA TRP A 62 -6.35 -12.39 -2.17
C TRP A 62 -6.01 -10.91 -1.95
N ASN A 63 -6.89 -9.99 -2.36
CA ASN A 63 -6.72 -8.55 -2.15
C ASN A 63 -6.58 -8.21 -0.67
N LYS A 64 -7.45 -8.79 0.17
CA LYS A 64 -7.41 -8.64 1.63
C LYS A 64 -6.08 -9.07 2.24
N ASN A 65 -5.54 -10.21 1.81
CA ASN A 65 -4.25 -10.70 2.29
C ASN A 65 -3.10 -9.82 1.79
N GLN A 66 -3.13 -9.38 0.53
CA GLN A 66 -2.07 -8.54 -0.03
C GLN A 66 -2.02 -7.15 0.59
N SER A 67 -3.17 -6.55 0.90
CA SER A 67 -3.23 -5.26 1.58
C SER A 67 -2.60 -5.33 2.97
N ARG A 68 -2.95 -6.37 3.74
CA ARG A 68 -2.36 -6.67 5.05
C ARG A 68 -0.86 -6.83 4.98
N PHE A 69 -0.33 -7.65 4.07
CA PHE A 69 1.12 -7.81 3.93
C PHE A 69 1.82 -6.50 3.54
N SER A 70 1.22 -5.73 2.65
CA SER A 70 1.78 -4.45 2.20
C SER A 70 1.83 -3.43 3.33
N LEU A 71 0.77 -3.32 4.15
CA LEU A 71 0.78 -2.49 5.36
C LEU A 71 1.83 -2.96 6.37
N LYS A 72 1.95 -4.28 6.61
CA LYS A 72 2.99 -4.84 7.49
C LYS A 72 4.41 -4.55 6.99
N PHE A 73 4.64 -4.53 5.67
CA PHE A 73 5.92 -4.19 5.08
C PHE A 73 6.25 -2.69 5.19
N LEU A 74 5.26 -1.83 4.94
CA LEU A 74 5.41 -0.39 5.08
C LEU A 74 5.67 0.01 6.55
N ALA A 75 4.96 -0.60 7.50
CA ALA A 75 5.09 -0.33 8.94
C ALA A 75 6.46 -0.69 9.55
N GLN A 76 7.32 -1.39 8.80
CA GLN A 76 8.71 -1.62 9.21
C GLN A 76 9.53 -0.32 9.20
N ASN A 77 9.12 0.68 8.41
CA ASN A 77 9.65 2.03 8.50
C ASN A 77 8.82 2.87 9.49
N ALA A 78 9.48 3.67 10.33
CA ALA A 78 8.82 4.43 11.41
C ALA A 78 7.87 5.52 10.91
N VAL A 79 8.19 6.20 9.79
CA VAL A 79 7.35 7.29 9.26
C VAL A 79 6.08 6.72 8.66
N ASN A 80 6.19 5.68 7.84
CA ASN A 80 5.04 4.98 7.29
C ASN A 80 4.17 4.38 8.41
N ARG A 81 4.79 3.78 9.44
CA ARG A 81 4.08 3.22 10.59
C ARG A 81 3.26 4.28 11.32
N ALA A 82 3.86 5.43 11.63
CA ALA A 82 3.17 6.52 12.30
C ALA A 82 1.93 6.98 11.51
N GLU A 83 2.01 7.01 10.18
CA GLU A 83 0.88 7.38 9.32
C GLU A 83 -0.19 6.28 9.23
N ILE A 84 0.22 5.01 9.22
CA ILE A 84 -0.71 3.87 9.32
C ILE A 84 -1.48 3.94 10.64
N GLU A 85 -0.83 4.26 11.75
CA GLU A 85 -1.42 4.22 13.10
C GLU A 85 -2.14 5.52 13.50
N ALA A 86 -2.04 6.59 12.71
CA ALA A 86 -2.46 7.96 13.09
C ALA A 86 -3.93 8.12 13.48
N ASP A 87 -4.82 7.28 12.94
CA ASP A 87 -6.27 7.25 13.19
C ASP A 87 -6.69 6.09 14.12
N GLY A 88 -5.73 5.49 14.82
CA GLY A 88 -5.95 4.32 15.67
C GLY A 88 -6.12 3.01 14.88
N PHE A 89 -5.82 3.01 13.57
CA PHE A 89 -5.88 1.82 12.76
C PHE A 89 -4.84 0.79 13.21
N VAL A 90 -5.31 -0.45 13.44
CA VAL A 90 -4.48 -1.61 13.77
C VAL A 90 -4.53 -2.57 12.59
N ILE A 91 -3.36 -2.95 12.08
CA ILE A 91 -3.29 -3.95 11.01
C ILE A 91 -3.77 -5.30 11.57
N PRO A 92 -4.84 -5.91 11.04
CA PRO A 92 -5.34 -7.19 11.56
C PRO A 92 -4.29 -8.29 11.43
N GLU A 93 -4.31 -9.23 12.36
CA GLU A 93 -3.52 -10.45 12.21
C GLU A 93 -4.06 -11.31 11.06
N GLN A 94 -3.20 -12.17 10.53
CA GLN A 94 -3.65 -13.19 9.59
C GLN A 94 -4.28 -14.31 10.43
N ASN A 95 -5.57 -14.57 10.26
CA ASN A 95 -6.17 -15.76 10.84
C ASN A 95 -5.48 -16.97 10.20
N ALA A 96 -4.93 -17.85 11.02
CA ALA A 96 -4.45 -19.15 10.58
C ALA A 96 -5.69 -20.01 10.33
N ASP A 97 -6.07 -20.16 9.06
CA ASP A 97 -6.95 -21.24 8.63
C ASP A 97 -6.16 -22.54 8.47
#